data_AF-W9APJ4-F1
#
_entry.id   AF-W9APJ4-F1
#
_cell.length_a   1.000
_cell.length_b   1.000
_cell.length_c   1.000
_cell.angle_alpha   90.00
_cell.angle_beta   90.00
_cell.angle_gamma   90.00
#
_symmetry.space_group_name_H-M   'P 1'
#
loop_
_entity.id
_entity.type
_entity.pdbx_description
1 polymer ?
#
loop_
_entity_poly.entity_id
_entity_poly.type
_entity_poly.pdbx_seq_one_letter_code
_entity_poly.pdbx_strand_id
1 'polypeptide(L)'
;MLHGIIMTLFGLISLIGVVGYLLKNQSLIRGKKLSLFFFTFSHVCFLITGIMSWLTSVSPIVFISTVVLVFISRIINGLILYGKNNPRHYLVTGAILMLAFLLYLYCL
;
A
#
# COMPACT_ATOMS: atom_id res chain seq x y z
N MET A 1 -14.28 -7.22 -8.73
CA MET A 1 -14.63 -7.61 -7.35
C MET A 1 -13.47 -8.26 -6.59
N LEU A 2 -12.90 -9.40 -7.03
CA LEU A 2 -11.84 -10.09 -6.30
C LEU A 2 -10.55 -9.24 -6.12
N HIS A 3 -10.11 -8.51 -7.16
CA HIS A 3 -8.98 -7.58 -7.04
C HIS A 3 -9.22 -6.53 -5.95
N GLY A 4 -10.43 -5.98 -5.87
CA GLY A 4 -10.81 -5.01 -4.84
C GLY A 4 -10.73 -5.60 -3.44
N ILE A 5 -11.10 -6.87 -3.23
CA ILE A 5 -11.00 -7.54 -1.93
C ILE A 5 -9.54 -7.62 -1.48
N ILE A 6 -8.65 -8.04 -2.39
CA ILE A 6 -7.20 -8.13 -2.11
C ILE A 6 -6.64 -6.75 -1.76
N MET A 7 -7.00 -5.72 -2.53
CA MET A 7 -6.56 -4.35 -2.26
C MET A 7 -7.01 -3.86 -0.87
N THR A 8 -8.28 -4.05 -0.54
CA THR A 8 -8.86 -3.66 0.76
C THR A 8 -8.15 -4.36 1.91
N LEU A 9 -7.99 -5.69 1.84
CA LEU A 9 -7.31 -6.47 2.88
C LEU A 9 -5.85 -6.04 3.04
N PHE A 10 -5.12 -5.86 1.93
CA PHE A 10 -3.73 -5.44 1.97
C PHE A 10 -3.56 -4.02 2.54
N GLY A 11 -4.46 -3.11 2.18
CA GLY A 11 -4.51 -1.75 2.73
C GLY A 11 -4.72 -1.77 4.25
N LEU A 12 -5.72 -2.53 4.73
CA LEU A 12 -6.01 -2.67 6.16
C LEU A 12 -4.83 -3.25 6.95
N ILE A 13 -4.24 -4.37 6.49
CA ILE A 13 -3.08 -5.00 7.14
C ILE A 13 -1.91 -4.00 7.25
N SER A 14 -1.67 -3.23 6.18
CA SER A 14 -0.58 -2.26 6.17
C SER A 14 -0.84 -1.09 7.13
N LEU A 15 -2.07 -0.61 7.25
CA LEU A 15 -2.46 0.45 8.19
C LEU A 15 -2.42 -0.03 9.65
N ILE A 16 -2.80 -1.29 9.93
CA ILE A 16 -2.60 -1.91 11.25
C ILE A 16 -1.10 -1.92 11.60
N GLY A 17 -0.24 -2.23 10.63
CA GLY A 17 1.22 -2.17 10.80
C GLY A 17 1.72 -0.76 11.18
N VAL A 18 1.12 0.29 10.63
CA VAL A 18 1.42 1.69 11.00
C VAL A 18 1.06 1.96 12.46
N VAL A 19 -0.14 1.54 12.89
CA VAL A 19 -0.59 1.70 14.28
C VAL A 19 0.37 0.98 15.23
N GLY A 20 0.70 -0.28 14.94
CA GLY A 20 1.67 -1.04 15.74
C GLY A 20 3.05 -0.38 15.82
N TYR A 21 3.52 0.21 14.71
CA TYR A 21 4.78 0.95 14.68
C TYR A 21 4.75 2.23 15.54
N LEU A 22 3.64 2.99 15.49
CA LEU A 22 3.46 4.22 16.28
C LEU A 22 3.36 3.93 17.78
N LEU A 23 2.65 2.87 18.17
CA LEU A 23 2.56 2.45 19.56
C LEU A 23 3.94 2.09 20.15
N LYS A 24 4.82 1.50 19.33
CA LYS A 24 6.19 1.16 19.74
C LYS A 24 7.15 2.35 19.73
N ASN A 25 6.91 3.38 18.91
CA ASN A 25 7.83 4.50 18.70
C ASN A 25 7.13 5.85 18.91
N GLN A 26 7.02 6.28 20.17
CA GLN A 26 6.30 7.50 20.54
C GLN A 26 7.00 8.80 20.06
N SER A 27 8.33 8.79 19.87
CA SER A 27 9.09 9.95 19.38
C SER A 27 9.80 9.66 18.04
N LEU A 28 9.20 10.12 16.94
CA LEU A 28 9.80 10.01 15.60
C LEU A 28 10.49 11.30 15.17
N ILE A 29 11.69 11.18 14.62
CA ILE A 29 12.40 12.27 13.94
C ILE A 29 11.60 12.71 12.69
N ARG A 30 11.69 13.99 12.31
CA ARG A 30 10.90 14.62 11.22
C ARG A 30 10.88 13.80 9.91
N GLY A 31 12.02 13.27 9.47
CA GLY A 31 12.10 12.46 8.24
C GLY A 31 11.30 11.15 8.32
N LYS A 32 11.33 10.47 9.47
CA LYS A 32 10.54 9.25 9.71
C LYS A 32 9.04 9.54 9.79
N LYS A 33 8.65 10.68 10.37
CA LYS A 33 7.26 11.14 10.39
C LYS A 33 6.72 11.38 8.98
N LEU A 34 7.48 12.07 8.13
CA LEU A 34 7.09 12.34 6.75
C LEU A 34 6.96 11.05 5.92
N SER A 35 7.93 10.15 6.05
CA SER A 35 7.87 8.82 5.40
C SER A 35 6.64 8.04 5.83
N LEU A 36 6.34 8.01 7.13
CA LEU A 36 5.18 7.30 7.66
C LEU A 36 3.86 7.94 7.22
N PHE A 37 3.80 9.27 7.13
CA PHE A 37 2.65 9.99 6.60
C PHE A 37 2.41 9.63 5.12
N PHE A 38 3.44 9.67 4.29
CA PHE A 38 3.35 9.28 2.88
C PHE A 38 2.93 7.81 2.71
N PHE A 39 3.49 6.91 3.52
CA PHE A 39 3.09 5.50 3.57
C PHE A 39 1.62 5.35 3.95
N THR A 40 1.17 6.03 5.00
CA THR A 40 -0.23 6.00 5.45
C THR A 40 -1.17 6.52 4.36
N PHE A 41 -0.86 7.69 3.82
CA PHE A 41 -1.67 8.33 2.77
C PHE A 41 -1.83 7.42 1.55
N SER A 42 -0.73 6.88 1.03
CA SER A 42 -0.77 5.98 -0.13
C SER A 42 -1.60 4.70 0.12
N HIS A 43 -1.50 4.10 1.31
CA HIS A 43 -2.27 2.90 1.64
C HIS A 43 -3.75 3.22 1.95
N VAL A 44 -4.07 4.42 2.45
CA VAL A 44 -5.45 4.90 2.54
C VAL A 44 -6.05 5.10 1.15
N CYS A 45 -5.33 5.73 0.22
CA CYS A 45 -5.79 5.85 -1.17
C CYS A 45 -6.04 4.47 -1.79
N PHE A 46 -5.11 3.52 -1.59
CA PHE A 46 -5.23 2.16 -2.09
C PHE A 46 -6.42 1.40 -1.48
N LEU A 47 -6.66 1.56 -0.18
CA LEU A 47 -7.81 1.02 0.52
C LEU A 47 -9.12 1.57 -0.07
N ILE A 48 -9.21 2.89 -0.26
CA ILE A 48 -10.37 3.55 -0.86
C ILE A 48 -10.61 3.03 -2.27
N THR A 49 -9.56 2.90 -3.09
CA THR A 49 -9.67 2.33 -4.45
C THR A 49 -10.13 0.88 -4.43
N GLY A 50 -9.65 0.09 -3.45
CA GLY A 50 -10.11 -1.29 -3.22
C GLY A 50 -11.61 -1.34 -2.93
N ILE A 51 -12.10 -0.52 -1.99
CA ILE A 51 -13.52 -0.41 -1.63
C ILE A 51 -14.35 0.08 -2.81
N MET A 52 -13.90 1.11 -3.52
CA MET A 52 -14.58 1.62 -4.72
C MET A 52 -14.71 0.55 -5.79
N SER A 53 -13.69 -0.31 -5.95
CA SER A 53 -13.72 -1.44 -6.90
C SER A 53 -14.73 -2.53 -6.54
N TRP A 54 -15.33 -2.48 -5.34
CA TRP A 54 -16.45 -3.35 -4.96
C TRP A 54 -17.78 -2.77 -5.42
N LEU A 55 -17.88 -1.44 -5.38
CA LEU A 55 -19.12 -0.71 -5.61
C LEU A 55 -19.29 -0.30 -7.08
N THR A 56 -18.19 0.00 -7.77
CA THR A 56 -18.18 0.51 -9.13
C THR A 56 -16.90 0.11 -9.88
N SER A 57 -16.92 0.29 -11.20
CA SER A 57 -15.73 0.13 -12.02
C SER A 57 -14.77 1.29 -11.78
N VAL A 58 -13.55 0.97 -11.36
CA VAL A 58 -12.47 1.94 -11.20
C VAL A 58 -11.73 2.05 -12.53
N SER A 59 -11.44 3.27 -12.96
CA SER A 59 -10.69 3.48 -14.21
C SER A 59 -9.26 2.93 -14.13
N PRO A 60 -8.70 2.41 -15.24
CA PRO A 60 -7.36 1.82 -15.24
C PRO A 60 -6.27 2.77 -14.73
N ILE A 61 -6.41 4.05 -15.06
CA ILE A 61 -5.47 5.10 -14.66
C ILE A 61 -5.43 5.23 -13.14
N VAL A 62 -6.58 5.27 -12.47
CA VAL A 62 -6.66 5.38 -11.00
C VAL A 62 -6.10 4.11 -10.34
N PHE A 63 -6.43 2.94 -10.89
CA PHE A 63 -5.91 1.67 -10.39
C PHE A 63 -4.37 1.63 -10.44
N ILE A 64 -3.79 1.86 -11.62
CA ILE A 64 -2.33 1.80 -11.82
C ILE A 64 -1.62 2.85 -10.96
N SER A 65 -2.16 4.08 -10.90
CA SER A 65 -1.57 5.16 -10.11
C SER A 65 -1.49 4.81 -8.63
N THR A 66 -2.53 4.18 -8.07
CA THR A 66 -2.55 3.80 -6.65
C THR A 66 -1.62 2.63 -6.35
N VAL A 67 -1.51 1.65 -7.25
CA VAL A 67 -0.52 0.56 -7.14
C VAL A 67 0.90 1.10 -7.14
N VAL A 68 1.24 1.99 -8.09
CA VAL A 68 2.58 2.60 -8.20
C VAL A 68 2.88 3.42 -6.94
N LEU A 69 1.90 4.22 -6.48
CA LEU A 69 2.04 5.04 -5.28
C LEU A 69 2.35 4.18 -4.03
N VAL A 70 1.65 3.06 -3.86
CA VAL A 70 1.91 2.11 -2.75
C VAL A 70 3.28 1.47 -2.86
N PHE A 71 3.71 1.09 -4.06
CA PHE A 71 5.01 0.47 -4.25
C PHE A 71 6.16 1.44 -3.91
N ILE A 72 6.07 2.68 -4.41
CA ILE A 72 7.04 3.74 -4.10
C ILE A 72 7.05 4.04 -2.60
N SER A 73 5.87 4.18 -1.98
CA SER A 73 5.79 4.45 -0.55
C SER A 73 6.38 3.32 0.29
N ARG A 74 6.22 2.06 -0.13
CA ARG A 74 6.84 0.89 0.52
C ARG A 74 8.37 0.97 0.49
N ILE A 75 8.95 1.33 -0.66
CA ILE A 75 10.41 1.46 -0.82
C ILE A 75 10.95 2.57 0.07
N ILE A 76 10.36 3.78 -0.04
CA ILE A 76 10.75 4.93 0.76
C ILE A 76 10.65 4.61 2.26
N ASN A 77 9.56 3.98 2.68
CA ASN A 77 9.34 3.62 4.07
C ASN A 77 10.33 2.56 4.59
N GLY A 78 10.68 1.58 3.76
CA GLY A 78 11.73 0.60 4.05
C GLY A 78 13.09 1.25 4.30
N LEU A 79 13.49 2.15 3.40
CA LEU A 79 14.77 2.86 3.47
C LEU A 79 14.81 3.83 4.66
N ILE A 80 13.80 4.67 4.86
CA ILE A 80 13.83 5.75 5.85
C ILE A 80 13.57 5.24 7.28
N LEU A 81 12.60 4.33 7.48
CA LEU A 81 12.28 3.87 8.83
C LEU A 81 13.30 2.86 9.36
N TYR A 82 13.71 1.92 8.52
CA TYR A 82 14.50 0.75 8.92
C TYR A 82 15.97 0.83 8.49
N GLY A 83 16.34 1.77 7.61
CA GLY A 83 17.71 1.90 7.12
C GLY A 83 18.20 0.68 6.34
N LYS A 84 17.29 -0.20 5.90
CA LYS A 84 17.60 -1.49 5.29
C LYS A 84 16.70 -1.73 4.09
N ASN A 85 17.31 -2.18 3.00
CA ASN A 85 16.57 -2.68 1.85
C ASN A 85 16.27 -4.17 2.08
N ASN A 86 15.01 -4.54 2.37
CA ASN A 86 14.62 -5.94 2.52
C ASN A 86 13.96 -6.47 1.24
N PRO A 87 14.72 -7.08 0.30
CA PRO A 87 14.20 -7.51 -0.99
C PRO A 87 13.04 -8.50 -0.88
N ARG A 88 13.04 -9.36 0.14
CA ARG A 88 11.96 -10.33 0.37
C ARG A 88 10.62 -9.62 0.63
N HIS A 89 10.65 -8.52 1.37
CA HIS A 89 9.46 -7.74 1.68
C HIS A 89 8.88 -7.05 0.44
N TYR A 90 9.74 -6.54 -0.45
CA TYR A 90 9.29 -5.95 -1.72
C TYR A 90 8.80 -7.00 -2.71
N LEU A 91 9.39 -8.20 -2.71
CA LEU A 91 8.93 -9.31 -3.54
C LEU A 91 7.52 -9.72 -3.15
N VAL A 92 7.24 -9.91 -1.85
CA VAL A 92 5.90 -10.25 -1.37
C VAL A 92 4.90 -9.13 -1.68
N THR A 93 5.27 -7.87 -1.44
CA THR A 93 4.44 -6.71 -1.78
C THR A 93 4.14 -6.68 -3.28
N GLY A 94 5.16 -6.82 -4.11
CA GLY A 94 5.05 -6.82 -5.57
C GLY A 94 4.19 -7.97 -6.09
N ALA A 95 4.31 -9.17 -5.50
CA ALA A 95 3.49 -10.32 -5.87
C ALA A 95 1.99 -10.06 -5.59
N ILE A 96 1.66 -9.50 -4.42
CA ILE A 96 0.28 -9.15 -4.07
C ILE A 96 -0.29 -8.07 -5.00
N LEU A 97 0.49 -7.02 -5.26
CA LEU A 97 0.08 -5.93 -6.16
C LEU A 97 -0.06 -6.41 -7.61
N MET A 98 0.84 -7.28 -8.07
CA MET A 98 0.78 -7.90 -9.40
C MET A 98 -0.45 -8.81 -9.52
N LEU A 99 -0.76 -9.61 -8.51
CA LEU A 99 -1.97 -10.43 -8.49
C LEU A 99 -3.23 -9.56 -8.58
N ALA A 100 -3.30 -8.48 -7.80
CA ALA A 100 -4.41 -7.53 -7.88
C ALA A 100 -4.53 -6.92 -9.28
N PHE A 101 -3.41 -6.58 -9.92
CA PHE A 101 -3.39 -6.04 -11.28
C PHE A 101 -3.84 -7.06 -12.33
N LEU A 102 -3.36 -8.31 -12.28
CA LEU A 102 -3.78 -9.36 -13.20
C LEU A 102 -5.28 -9.66 -13.07
N LEU A 103 -5.79 -9.72 -11.83
CA LEU A 103 -7.23 -9.89 -11.56
C LEU A 103 -8.06 -8.68 -11.98
N TYR A 104 -7.47 -7.48 -12.02
CA TYR A 104 -8.12 -6.30 -12.56
C TYR A 104 -8.22 -6.39 -14.08
N LEU A 105 -7.12 -6.72 -14.77
CA LEU A 105 -7.11 -6.89 -16.24
C LEU A 105 -8.03 -8.01 -16.72
N TYR A 106 -8.11 -9.13 -15.99
CA TYR A 106 -9.00 -10.23 -16.33
C TYR A 106 -10.49 -9.88 -16.20
N CYS A 107 -10.82 -8.88 -15.37
CA CYS A 107 -12.19 -8.40 -15.19
C CYS A 107 -12.54 -7.19 -16.07
N LEU A 108 -11.59 -6.73 -16.91
CA LEU A 108 -11.77 -5.62 -17.84
C LEU A 108 -12.33 -6.13 -19.17
#